data_AF-A0A1C6PX40-F1
#
_entry.id   AF-A0A1C6PX40-F1
#
_cell.length_a   1.000
_cell.length_b   1.000
_cell.length_c   1.000
_cell.angle_alpha   90.00
_cell.angle_beta   90.00
_cell.angle_gamma   90.00
#
_symmetry.space_group_name_H-M   'P 1'
#
loop_
_entity.id
_entity.type
_entity.pdbx_description
1 polymer ?
#
loop_
_entity_poly.entity_id
_entity_poly.type
_entity_poly.pdbx_seq_one_letter_code
_entity_poly.pdbx_strand_id
1 'polypeptide(L)'
;MIDPPRDHSVYDMSWVGPAASLISTVTDLNHFFGMPLAGERVSWSSLAQMQRTIPVVSQEGKTIDYGLGLHPIEAPARAPLGAMAAPSGVLER
;
A
#
# COMPACT_ATOMS: atom_id res chain seq x y z
N MET A 1 11.73 8.59 -20.81
CA MET A 1 11.63 9.98 -20.33
C MET A 1 11.05 10.81 -21.46
N ILE A 2 10.15 11.74 -21.18
CA ILE A 2 9.55 12.61 -22.22
C ILE A 2 10.57 13.68 -22.62
N ASP A 3 10.75 13.89 -23.92
CA ASP A 3 11.66 14.89 -24.51
C ASP A 3 10.88 15.73 -25.55
N PRO A 4 10.76 17.06 -25.37
CA PRO A 4 11.32 17.87 -24.28
C PRO A 4 10.58 17.66 -22.94
N PRO A 5 11.22 17.94 -21.79
CA PRO A 5 10.56 17.91 -20.48
C PRO A 5 9.32 18.81 -20.43
N ARG A 6 8.29 18.37 -19.71
CA ARG A 6 7.06 19.13 -19.48
C ARG A 6 6.88 19.43 -17.99
N ASP A 7 6.39 20.61 -17.66
CA ASP A 7 5.94 20.95 -16.30
C ASP A 7 4.58 20.28 -16.02
N HIS A 8 4.52 19.55 -14.91
CA HIS A 8 3.35 18.82 -14.44
C HIS A 8 2.84 19.35 -13.08
N SER A 9 3.29 20.52 -12.64
CA SER A 9 2.86 21.13 -11.37
C SER A 9 1.36 21.41 -11.31
N VAL A 10 0.73 21.62 -12.48
CA VAL A 10 -0.73 21.66 -12.65
C VAL A 10 -1.11 20.59 -13.67
N TYR A 11 -1.74 19.52 -13.20
CA TYR A 11 -2.10 18.39 -14.05
C TYR A 11 -3.43 17.78 -13.63
N ASP A 12 -4.32 17.54 -14.60
CA ASP A 12 -5.59 16.88 -14.34
C ASP A 12 -5.38 15.37 -14.18
N MET A 13 -5.60 14.88 -12.95
CA MET A 13 -5.49 13.47 -12.58
C MET A 13 -6.83 12.73 -12.64
N SER A 14 -7.86 13.32 -13.26
CA SER A 14 -9.16 12.67 -13.46
C SER A 14 -9.05 11.32 -14.17
N TRP A 15 -8.06 11.15 -15.06
CA TRP A 15 -7.87 9.91 -15.83
C TRP A 15 -7.44 8.70 -14.98
N VAL A 16 -6.76 8.90 -13.84
CA VAL A 16 -6.45 7.80 -12.90
C VAL A 16 -7.58 7.54 -11.91
N GLY A 17 -8.53 8.47 -11.78
CA GLY A 17 -9.69 8.35 -10.91
C GLY A 17 -9.31 7.95 -9.47
N PRO A 18 -10.13 7.13 -8.78
CA PRO A 18 -9.90 6.77 -7.38
C PRO A 18 -8.67 5.90 -7.15
N ALA A 19 -8.01 5.40 -8.22
CA ALA A 19 -6.81 4.59 -8.08
C ALA A 19 -5.59 5.41 -7.63
N ALA A 20 -5.47 6.68 -8.05
CA ALA A 20 -4.27 7.48 -7.77
C ALA A 20 -4.44 9.02 -7.87
N SER A 21 -5.65 9.58 -7.83
CA SER A 21 -5.85 11.03 -7.98
C SER A 21 -5.71 11.87 -6.70
N LEU A 22 -5.56 11.23 -5.53
CA LEU A 22 -5.49 11.94 -4.25
C LEU A 22 -4.15 12.66 -4.06
N ILE A 23 -4.23 13.88 -3.53
CA ILE A 23 -3.08 14.67 -3.06
C ILE A 23 -3.18 14.75 -1.54
N SER A 24 -2.07 14.53 -0.83
CA SER A 24 -2.05 14.45 0.62
C SER A 24 -0.75 14.97 1.22
N THR A 25 -0.69 15.06 2.55
CA THR A 25 0.51 15.39 3.31
C THR A 25 1.09 14.15 3.98
N VAL A 26 2.36 14.19 4.38
CA VAL A 26 2.99 13.09 5.16
C VAL A 26 2.25 12.85 6.48
N THR A 27 1.77 13.91 7.12
CA THR A 27 0.98 13.82 8.36
C THR A 27 -0.32 13.06 8.12
N ASP A 28 -1.06 13.40 7.07
CA ASP A 28 -2.30 12.70 6.73
C ASP A 28 -2.06 11.24 6.39
N LEU A 29 -0.97 10.92 5.66
CA LEU A 29 -0.59 9.53 5.36
C LEU A 29 -0.26 8.74 6.63
N ASN A 30 0.49 9.32 7.57
CA ASN A 30 0.81 8.67 8.85
C ASN A 30 -0.46 8.42 9.68
N HIS A 31 -1.40 9.37 9.72
CA HIS A 31 -2.68 9.16 10.36
C HIS A 31 -3.52 8.10 9.65
N PHE A 32 -3.58 8.16 8.31
CA PHE A 32 -4.35 7.22 7.50
C PHE A 32 -3.85 5.79 7.59
N PHE A 33 -2.54 5.54 7.65
CA PHE A 33 -2.00 4.18 7.79
C PHE A 33 -1.82 3.74 9.25
N GLY A 34 -1.59 4.67 10.17
CA GLY A 34 -1.43 4.37 11.60
C GLY A 34 -2.74 4.05 12.33
N MET A 35 -3.83 4.78 12.03
CA MET A 35 -5.12 4.60 12.72
C MET A 35 -5.87 3.29 12.39
N PRO A 36 -5.89 2.80 11.13
CA PRO A 36 -6.51 1.52 10.80
C PRO A 36 -5.84 0.34 11.49
N LEU A 37 -4.52 0.41 11.72
CA LEU A 37 -3.79 -0.62 12.47
C LEU A 37 -4.16 -0.65 13.97
N ALA A 38 -4.82 0.40 14.47
CA ALA A 38 -5.41 0.46 15.80
C ALA A 38 -6.92 0.09 15.83
N GLY A 39 -7.55 -0.21 14.69
CA GLY A 39 -8.97 -0.59 14.60
C GLY A 39 -9.98 0.56 14.68
N GLU A 40 -9.54 1.81 14.52
CA GLU A 40 -10.40 2.99 14.73
C GLU A 40 -11.20 3.43 13.49
N ARG A 41 -10.72 3.14 12.28
CA ARG A 41 -11.34 3.57 11.01
C ARG A 41 -12.00 2.45 10.22
N VAL A 42 -11.49 1.23 10.38
CA VAL A 42 -12.05 -0.01 9.83
C VAL A 42 -12.23 -1.00 10.97
N SER A 43 -13.27 -1.82 10.91
CA SER A 43 -13.43 -2.88 11.92
C SER A 43 -12.26 -3.87 11.81
N TRP A 44 -11.97 -4.57 12.91
CA TRP A 44 -10.99 -5.66 12.92
C TRP A 44 -11.27 -6.73 11.86
N SER A 45 -12.54 -7.04 11.60
CA SER A 45 -12.92 -8.00 10.56
C SER A 45 -12.59 -7.51 9.14
N SER A 46 -12.82 -6.23 8.85
CA SER A 46 -12.43 -5.62 7.57
C SER A 46 -10.92 -5.55 7.42
N LEU A 47 -10.20 -5.20 8.49
CA LEU A 47 -8.74 -5.19 8.49
C LEU A 47 -8.17 -6.59 8.20
N ALA A 48 -8.73 -7.64 8.81
CA ALA A 48 -8.32 -9.01 8.54
C ALA A 48 -8.56 -9.42 7.07
N GLN A 49 -9.62 -8.92 6.42
CA GLN A 49 -9.81 -9.14 4.99
C GLN A 49 -8.78 -8.38 4.14
N MET A 50 -8.44 -7.14 4.51
CA MET A 50 -7.42 -6.37 3.79
C MET A 50 -6.03 -7.01 3.86
N GLN A 51 -5.70 -7.65 4.98
CA GLN A 51 -4.41 -8.33 5.19
C GLN A 51 -4.34 -9.73 4.58
N ARG A 52 -5.49 -10.32 4.18
CA ARG A 52 -5.50 -11.63 3.52
C ARG A 52 -5.02 -11.47 2.08
N THR A 53 -3.82 -11.98 1.81
CA THR A 53 -3.17 -11.86 0.50
C THR A 53 -3.45 -13.05 -0.41
N ILE A 54 -3.33 -12.79 -1.72
CA ILE A 54 -3.22 -13.81 -2.77
C ILE A 54 -2.07 -13.43 -3.72
N PRO A 55 -1.49 -14.37 -4.47
CA PRO A 55 -0.51 -14.06 -5.49
C PRO A 55 -1.16 -13.29 -6.65
N VAL A 56 -0.55 -12.18 -7.06
CA VAL A 56 -0.94 -11.39 -8.24
C VAL A 56 0.29 -11.01 -9.05
N VAL A 57 0.11 -10.69 -10.33
CA VAL A 57 1.18 -10.14 -11.18
C VAL A 57 1.17 -8.62 -11.07
N SER A 58 2.28 -8.04 -10.62
CA SER A 58 2.45 -6.59 -10.45
C SER A 58 2.60 -5.87 -11.79
N GLN A 59 2.56 -4.54 -11.76
CA GLN A 59 2.83 -3.69 -12.93
C GLN A 59 4.26 -3.89 -13.48
N GLU A 60 5.19 -4.40 -12.66
CA GLU A 60 6.55 -4.75 -13.07
C GLU A 60 6.66 -6.17 -13.63
N GLY A 61 5.55 -6.91 -13.75
CA GLY A 61 5.53 -8.29 -14.22
C GLY A 61 6.01 -9.33 -13.21
N LYS A 62 6.13 -8.95 -11.92
CA LYS A 62 6.57 -9.85 -10.84
C LYS A 62 5.37 -10.41 -10.09
N THR A 63 5.44 -11.67 -9.66
CA THR A 63 4.45 -12.22 -8.73
C THR A 63 4.70 -11.66 -7.34
N ILE A 64 3.67 -11.05 -6.74
CA ILE A 64 3.69 -10.50 -5.38
C ILE A 64 2.47 -10.98 -4.61
N ASP A 65 2.59 -11.05 -3.28
CA ASP A 65 1.43 -11.16 -2.42
C ASP A 65 0.71 -9.82 -2.32
N TYR A 66 -0.61 -9.81 -2.51
CA TYR A 66 -1.39 -8.59 -2.46
C TYR A 66 -2.76 -8.86 -1.84
N GLY A 67 -3.11 -8.06 -0.83
CA GLY A 67 -4.42 -8.06 -0.17
C GLY A 67 -5.35 -6.98 -0.74
N LEU A 68 -6.37 -6.57 0.01
CA LEU A 68 -7.26 -5.49 -0.44
C LEU A 68 -6.59 -4.14 -0.21
N GLY A 69 -5.84 -3.67 -1.22
CA GLY A 69 -5.14 -2.39 -1.19
C GLY A 69 -3.88 -2.38 -0.32
N LEU A 70 -3.41 -3.54 0.13
CA LEU A 70 -2.21 -3.69 0.96
C LEU A 70 -1.24 -4.68 0.30
N HIS A 71 0.03 -4.28 0.22
CA HIS A 71 1.13 -5.15 -0.18
C HIS A 71 2.07 -5.31 1.03
N PRO A 72 2.29 -6.54 1.54
CA PRO A 72 3.22 -6.77 2.63
C PRO A 72 4.65 -6.44 2.18
N ILE A 73 5.38 -5.75 3.04
CA ILE A 73 6.80 -5.46 2.84
C ILE A 73 7.58 -5.96 4.05
N GLU A 74 8.63 -6.74 3.81
CA GLU A 74 9.53 -7.13 4.88
C GLU A 74 10.32 -5.90 5.33
N ALA A 75 10.09 -5.49 6.56
CA ALA A 75 10.95 -4.53 7.22
C ALA A 75 12.16 -5.26 7.81
N PRO A 76 13.38 -4.69 7.71
CA PRO A 76 14.44 -5.09 8.61
C PRO A 76 13.96 -4.91 10.06
N ALA A 77 14.37 -5.79 10.97
CA ALA A 77 13.86 -5.96 12.35
C ALA A 77 13.85 -4.69 13.26
N ARG A 78 14.25 -3.54 12.72
CA ARG A 78 14.13 -2.21 13.33
C ARG A 78 13.53 -1.20 12.36
N ALA A 79 12.38 -1.49 11.77
CA ALA A 79 11.54 -0.45 11.16
C ALA A 79 10.55 0.08 12.21
N PRO A 80 10.32 1.40 12.28
CA PRO A 80 9.22 1.95 13.08
C PRO A 80 7.87 1.38 12.58
N LEU A 81 6.88 1.26 13.48
CA LEU A 81 5.55 0.70 13.17
C LEU A 81 4.99 1.31 11.87
N GLY A 82 4.77 0.47 10.86
CA GLY A 82 4.27 0.87 9.54
C GLY A 82 4.58 -0.12 8.42
N ALA A 83 5.61 -0.96 8.58
CA ALA A 83 5.83 -2.11 7.72
C ALA A 83 5.03 -3.31 8.24
N MET A 84 4.11 -3.81 7.43
CA MET A 84 3.35 -5.02 7.73
C MET A 84 4.32 -6.22 7.65
N ALA A 85 4.84 -6.64 8.79
CA ALA A 85 5.60 -7.88 8.91
C ALA A 85 4.71 -9.06 8.50
N ALA A 86 5.11 -9.79 7.46
CA ALA A 86 4.53 -11.08 7.17
C ALA A 86 4.82 -12.04 8.34
N PRO A 87 3.86 -12.88 8.78
CA PRO A 87 4.18 -13.95 9.70
C PRO A 87 5.18 -14.90 9.03
N SER A 88 6.36 -15.05 9.62
CA SER A 88 7.34 -16.05 9.19
C SER A 88 6.73 -17.46 9.33
N GLY A 89 6.68 -18.20 8.23
CA GLY A 89 6.19 -19.58 8.11
C GLY A 89 4.99 -19.65 7.16
N VAL A 90 5.11 -20.23 5.95
CA VAL A 90 5.39 -21.65 5.72
C VAL A 90 6.33 -21.83 4.53
N LEU A 91 7.56 -22.24 4.80
CA LEU A 91 8.42 -22.99 3.89
C LEU A 91 8.43 -24.43 4.42
N GLU A 92 7.42 -25.24 4.08
CA GLU A 92 7.48 -26.72 4.06
C GLU A 92 6.31 -27.24 3.21
N ARG A 93 6.52 -27.49 1.90
CA ARG A 93 6.86 -28.78 1.29
C ARG A 93 7.02 -28.62 -0.22
#